data_AF-A0A1V1P746-F1
#
_entry.id   AF-A0A1V1P746-F1
#
_cell.length_a   1.000
_cell.length_b   1.000
_cell.length_c   1.000
_cell.angle_alpha   90.00
_cell.angle_beta   90.00
_cell.angle_gamma   90.00
#
_symmetry.space_group_name_H-M   'P 1'
#
loop_
_entity.id
_entity.type
_entity.pdbx_description
1 polymer ?
#
loop_
_entity_poly.entity_id
_entity_poly.type
_entity_poly.pdbx_seq_one_letter_code
_entity_poly.pdbx_strand_id
1 'polypeptide(L)'
;MWLFIQPNDAIFLRDGRPFDAGGSLYAGDLFPPYPSGCYSMLRTLLVHQVSESVEYQKNNFFKSVPDRYRPMLGDIDIKGDLSVKGPLIGKRGDRITLYIPPPADLFYEKPDNIEEDDAHWYLLQPKKDRALNEFSDLDMPFLEAGFLMIPFMKT
;
A
#
# COMPACT_ATOMS: atom_id res chain seq x y z
N MET A 1 17.61 4.46 6.15
CA MET A 1 18.08 4.58 4.75
C MET A 1 16.87 4.76 3.85
N TRP A 2 16.98 5.55 2.79
CA TRP A 2 15.96 5.69 1.75
C TRP A 2 16.43 4.98 0.48
N LEU A 3 15.54 4.22 -0.16
CA LEU A 3 15.79 3.56 -1.43
C LEU A 3 14.79 4.11 -2.45
N PHE A 4 15.29 4.68 -3.54
CA PHE A 4 14.45 5.13 -4.65
C PHE A 4 14.43 4.07 -5.74
N ILE A 5 13.25 3.51 -5.99
CA ILE A 5 13.05 2.48 -7.01
C ILE A 5 12.34 3.13 -8.18
N GLN A 6 13.05 3.22 -9.30
CA GLN A 6 12.49 3.74 -10.55
C GLN A 6 12.08 2.55 -11.42
N PRO A 7 10.79 2.36 -11.68
CA PRO A 7 10.38 1.33 -12.62
C PRO A 7 10.77 1.72 -14.05
N ASN A 8 11.21 0.73 -14.83
CA ASN A 8 11.55 0.93 -16.23
C ASN A 8 10.30 1.05 -17.13
N ASP A 9 9.16 0.52 -16.67
CA ASP A 9 7.87 0.49 -17.37
C ASP A 9 6.72 0.43 -16.35
N ALA A 10 5.47 0.28 -16.79
CA ALA A 10 4.32 0.06 -15.93
C ALA A 10 4.54 -1.15 -15.01
N ILE A 11 4.28 -0.97 -13.71
CA ILE A 11 4.32 -2.06 -12.73
C ILE A 11 2.91 -2.60 -12.56
N PHE A 12 2.78 -3.91 -12.63
CA PHE A 12 1.55 -4.62 -12.31
C PHE A 12 1.64 -5.19 -10.88
N LEU A 13 0.69 -4.80 -10.02
CA LEU A 13 0.64 -5.21 -8.62
C LEU A 13 -0.72 -5.85 -8.35
N ARG A 14 -0.73 -7.19 -8.36
CA ARG A 14 -1.97 -7.96 -8.25
C ARG A 14 -2.57 -7.83 -6.85
N ASP A 15 -3.90 -7.77 -6.82
CA ASP A 15 -4.67 -8.06 -5.62
C ASP A 15 -4.65 -9.56 -5.24
N GLY A 16 -5.36 -9.91 -4.17
CA GLY A 16 -5.47 -11.30 -3.69
C GLY A 16 -6.43 -12.18 -4.50
N ARG A 17 -6.99 -11.71 -5.63
CA ARG A 17 -7.99 -12.47 -6.38
C ARG A 17 -7.34 -13.52 -7.28
N PRO A 18 -8.04 -14.64 -7.57
CA PRO A 18 -7.58 -15.63 -8.53
C PRO A 18 -7.32 -15.00 -9.90
N PHE A 19 -6.17 -15.34 -10.49
CA PHE A 19 -5.73 -14.82 -11.79
C PHE A 19 -5.11 -15.96 -12.60
N ASP A 20 -5.99 -16.80 -13.13
CA ASP A 20 -5.64 -17.96 -13.94
C ASP A 20 -6.01 -17.71 -15.41
N ALA A 21 -5.17 -18.19 -16.33
CA ALA A 21 -5.42 -18.09 -17.76
C ALA A 21 -6.75 -18.78 -18.13
N GLY A 22 -7.67 -18.04 -18.75
CA GLY A 22 -9.01 -18.52 -19.09
C GLY A 22 -10.08 -18.33 -18.00
N GLY A 23 -9.72 -17.73 -16.86
CA GLY A 23 -10.63 -17.36 -15.77
C GLY A 23 -11.00 -15.87 -15.76
N SER A 24 -10.82 -15.23 -14.60
CA SER A 24 -11.06 -13.78 -14.44
C SER A 24 -10.09 -12.97 -15.30
N LEU A 25 -10.63 -12.10 -16.16
CA LEU A 25 -9.86 -11.16 -16.99
C LEU A 25 -9.51 -9.86 -16.24
N TYR A 26 -10.11 -9.64 -15.06
CA TYR A 26 -9.86 -8.45 -14.26
C TYR A 26 -8.86 -8.76 -13.16
N ALA A 27 -7.77 -8.01 -13.16
CA ALA A 27 -6.89 -7.88 -12.01
C ALA A 27 -6.90 -6.43 -11.57
N GLY A 28 -7.32 -6.19 -10.33
CA GLY A 28 -7.21 -4.86 -9.74
C GLY A 28 -5.74 -4.53 -9.51
N ASP A 29 -5.35 -3.32 -9.89
CA ASP A 29 -4.04 -2.78 -9.55
C ASP A 29 -4.06 -2.21 -8.12
N LEU A 30 -3.14 -2.70 -7.30
CA LEU A 30 -2.91 -2.16 -5.97
C LEU A 30 -1.73 -1.19 -6.01
N PHE A 31 -2.02 0.11 -6.05
CA PHE A 31 -1.00 1.15 -6.00
C PHE A 31 -1.31 2.22 -4.94
N PRO A 32 -0.35 2.59 -4.08
CA PRO A 32 1.02 2.07 -3.98
C PRO A 32 1.09 0.60 -3.47
N PRO A 33 2.19 -0.14 -3.70
CA PRO A 33 2.31 -1.52 -3.23
C PRO A 33 2.20 -1.62 -1.71
N TYR A 34 1.82 -2.78 -1.16
CA TYR A 34 1.98 -3.00 0.27
C TYR A 34 3.47 -3.05 0.67
N PRO A 35 3.83 -2.60 1.89
CA PRO A 35 5.19 -2.73 2.42
C PRO A 35 5.73 -4.18 2.35
N SER A 36 4.85 -5.17 2.49
CA SER A 36 5.16 -6.60 2.37
C SER A 36 5.65 -6.97 0.96
N GLY A 37 5.10 -6.37 -0.09
CA GLY A 37 5.55 -6.58 -1.47
C GLY A 37 6.98 -6.06 -1.68
N CYS A 38 7.26 -4.84 -1.21
CA CYS A 38 8.61 -4.28 -1.26
C CYS A 38 9.61 -5.08 -0.41
N TYR A 39 9.18 -5.53 0.78
CA TYR A 39 9.98 -6.40 1.64
C TYR A 39 10.35 -7.71 0.91
N SER A 40 9.37 -8.38 0.28
CA SER A 40 9.60 -9.62 -0.45
C SER A 40 10.56 -9.44 -1.62
N MET A 41 10.40 -8.36 -2.40
CA MET A 41 11.32 -8.03 -3.50
C MET A 41 12.76 -7.84 -3.01
N LEU A 42 12.97 -7.06 -1.95
CA LEU A 42 14.30 -6.83 -1.38
C LEU A 42 14.87 -8.12 -0.76
N ARG A 43 14.05 -8.89 -0.04
CA ARG A 43 14.46 -10.16 0.55
C ARG A 43 14.89 -11.16 -0.52
N THR A 44 14.14 -11.27 -1.62
CA THR A 44 14.50 -12.15 -2.74
C THR A 44 15.83 -11.76 -3.37
N LEU A 45 16.09 -10.46 -3.53
CA LEU A 45 17.39 -9.97 -4.01
C LEU A 45 18.54 -10.39 -3.06
N LEU A 46 18.35 -10.23 -1.75
CA LEU A 46 19.35 -10.63 -0.76
C LEU A 46 19.57 -12.15 -0.73
N VAL A 47 18.49 -12.94 -0.84
CA VAL A 47 18.56 -14.40 -0.97
C VAL A 47 19.38 -14.78 -2.20
N HIS A 48 19.12 -14.14 -3.34
CA HIS A 48 19.86 -14.38 -4.56
C HIS A 48 21.36 -14.10 -4.40
N GLN A 49 21.73 -12.95 -3.84
CA GLN A 49 23.13 -12.60 -3.57
C GLN A 49 23.82 -13.60 -2.63
N VAL A 50 23.13 -14.05 -1.57
CA VAL A 50 23.68 -15.05 -0.66
C VAL A 50 23.82 -16.41 -1.35
N SER A 51 22.89 -16.77 -2.24
CA SER A 51 22.92 -18.04 -2.96
C SER A 51 24.11 -18.17 -3.92
N GLU A 52 24.67 -17.07 -4.41
CA GLU A 52 25.92 -17.11 -5.20
C GLU A 52 27.13 -17.55 -4.36
N SER A 53 27.07 -17.33 -3.05
CA SER A 53 28.16 -17.62 -2.11
C SER A 53 27.95 -18.88 -1.28
N VAL A 54 26.84 -19.61 -1.48
CA VAL A 54 26.45 -20.77 -0.68
C VAL A 54 26.02 -21.89 -1.60
N GLU A 55 26.52 -23.10 -1.36
CA GLU A 55 26.11 -24.27 -2.13
C GLU A 55 24.61 -24.53 -1.94
N TYR A 56 23.85 -24.41 -3.02
CA TYR A 56 22.40 -24.57 -2.99
C TYR A 56 22.03 -26.03 -2.72
N GLN A 57 21.47 -26.29 -1.55
CA GLN A 57 20.86 -27.59 -1.27
C GLN A 57 19.40 -27.57 -1.69
N LYS A 58 19.10 -28.34 -2.75
CA LYS A 58 17.75 -28.56 -3.24
C LYS A 58 16.86 -29.00 -2.07
N ASN A 59 15.82 -28.20 -1.79
CA ASN A 59 14.82 -28.35 -0.72
C ASN A 59 15.17 -27.80 0.68
N ASN A 60 16.33 -27.15 0.92
CA ASN A 60 16.64 -26.60 2.26
C ASN A 60 17.60 -25.39 2.25
N PHE A 61 17.39 -24.41 1.36
CA PHE A 61 18.24 -23.22 1.28
C PHE A 61 18.44 -22.52 2.64
N PHE A 62 17.36 -22.20 3.36
CA PHE A 62 17.47 -21.46 4.62
C PHE A 62 18.21 -22.23 5.74
N LYS A 63 18.29 -23.56 5.66
CA LYS A 63 19.12 -24.36 6.59
C LYS A 63 20.59 -24.26 6.26
N SER A 64 20.94 -24.18 4.97
CA SER A 64 22.33 -24.06 4.52
C SER A 64 22.87 -22.63 4.58
N VAL A 65 22.01 -21.63 4.81
CA VAL A 65 22.43 -20.24 5.03
C VAL A 65 23.35 -20.13 6.26
N PRO A 66 24.58 -19.61 6.11
CA PRO A 66 25.49 -19.34 7.22
C PRO A 66 24.85 -18.45 8.30
N ASP A 67 25.16 -18.72 9.58
CA ASP A 67 24.58 -18.02 10.73
C ASP A 67 24.67 -16.49 10.64
N ARG A 68 25.75 -15.97 10.05
CA ARG A 68 25.95 -14.52 9.85
C ARG A 68 24.85 -13.84 9.03
N TYR A 69 24.15 -14.57 8.15
CA TYR A 69 23.10 -14.03 7.29
C TYR A 69 21.69 -14.30 7.83
N ARG A 70 21.54 -15.20 8.82
CA ARG A 70 20.23 -15.58 9.39
C ARG A 70 19.47 -14.41 10.02
N PRO A 71 20.10 -13.53 10.84
CA PRO A 71 19.40 -12.37 11.38
C PRO A 71 18.82 -11.48 10.27
N MET A 72 19.55 -11.28 9.18
CA MET A 72 19.12 -10.44 8.06
C MET A 72 17.98 -11.07 7.23
N LEU A 73 18.12 -12.35 6.86
CA LEU A 73 17.20 -13.02 5.92
C LEU A 73 15.96 -13.64 6.59
N GLY A 74 16.09 -14.01 7.86
CA GLY A 74 15.16 -14.91 8.53
C GLY A 74 15.17 -16.32 7.91
N ASP A 75 14.10 -17.06 8.16
CA ASP A 75 13.82 -18.41 7.63
C ASP A 75 12.40 -18.44 7.01
N ILE A 76 11.87 -19.61 6.69
CA ILE A 76 10.52 -19.82 6.16
C ILE A 76 9.44 -19.34 7.14
N ASP A 77 9.64 -19.56 8.43
CA ASP A 77 8.66 -19.24 9.48
C ASP A 77 8.98 -17.95 10.25
N ILE A 78 10.26 -17.57 10.29
CA ILE A 78 10.75 -16.47 11.12
C ILE A 78 11.22 -15.33 10.23
N LYS A 79 10.67 -14.14 10.45
CA LYS A 79 11.10 -12.92 9.75
C LYS A 79 12.49 -12.50 10.23
N GLY A 80 13.34 -12.05 9.31
CA GLY A 80 14.61 -11.41 9.65
C GLY A 80 14.44 -9.94 10.08
N ASP A 81 15.57 -9.29 10.32
CA ASP A 81 15.68 -7.92 10.82
C ASP A 81 15.34 -6.86 9.76
N LEU A 82 15.25 -7.26 8.49
CA LEU A 82 14.86 -6.34 7.41
C LEU A 82 13.47 -5.75 7.69
N SER A 83 13.42 -4.43 7.76
CA SER A 83 12.18 -3.67 7.98
C SER A 83 12.03 -2.60 6.92
N VAL A 84 10.86 -2.57 6.29
CA VAL A 84 10.53 -1.63 5.21
C VAL A 84 9.40 -0.74 5.69
N LYS A 85 9.64 0.58 5.69
CA LYS A 85 8.64 1.62 5.93
C LYS A 85 8.34 2.29 4.59
N GLY A 86 7.10 2.21 4.13
CA GLY A 86 6.69 2.62 2.78
C GLY A 86 5.89 1.51 2.09
N PRO A 87 5.78 1.51 0.76
CA PRO A 87 6.36 2.47 -0.18
C PRO A 87 5.65 3.82 -0.17
N LEU A 88 6.38 4.86 -0.58
CA LEU A 88 5.86 6.19 -0.83
C LEU A 88 6.10 6.54 -2.30
N ILE A 89 5.18 7.30 -2.88
CA ILE A 89 5.29 7.73 -4.28
C ILE A 89 6.30 8.88 -4.33
N GLY A 90 7.19 8.86 -5.31
CA GLY A 90 8.17 9.92 -5.50
C GLY A 90 8.42 10.22 -6.96
N LYS A 91 8.68 11.49 -7.27
CA LYS A 91 9.11 11.94 -8.59
C LYS A 91 10.55 12.41 -8.51
N ARG A 92 11.38 11.92 -9.43
CA ARG A 92 12.79 12.33 -9.56
C ARG A 92 12.89 13.52 -10.53
N GLY A 93 13.42 14.64 -10.06
CA GLY A 93 13.94 15.75 -10.86
C GLY A 93 15.34 16.11 -10.36
N ASP A 94 15.68 17.40 -10.28
CA ASP A 94 16.91 17.89 -9.61
C ASP A 94 16.97 17.46 -8.14
N ARG A 95 15.79 17.27 -7.53
CA ARG A 95 15.60 16.67 -6.21
C ARG A 95 14.49 15.63 -6.29
N ILE A 96 14.45 14.73 -5.31
CA ILE A 96 13.35 13.77 -5.17
C ILE A 96 12.21 14.46 -4.44
N THR A 97 11.07 14.60 -5.12
CA THR A 97 9.81 15.08 -4.51
C THR A 97 9.01 13.89 -4.06
N LEU A 98 8.63 13.87 -2.78
CA LEU A 98 7.85 12.81 -2.16
C LEU A 98 6.36 13.20 -2.15
N TYR A 99 5.49 12.25 -2.49
CA TYR A 99 4.04 12.38 -2.37
C TYR A 99 3.56 11.47 -1.26
N ILE A 100 2.82 12.06 -0.32
CA ILE A 100 2.16 11.35 0.76
C ILE A 100 0.65 11.42 0.52
N PRO A 101 -0.11 10.34 0.81
CA PRO A 101 -1.55 10.43 0.77
C PRO A 101 -2.02 11.51 1.76
N PRO A 102 -3.07 12.28 1.43
CA PRO A 102 -3.65 13.19 2.39
C PRO A 102 -4.12 12.41 3.62
N PRO A 103 -4.03 13.00 4.81
CA PRO A 103 -4.64 12.43 6.00
C PRO A 103 -6.11 12.08 5.77
N ALA A 104 -6.60 10.99 6.36
CA ALA A 104 -7.97 10.50 6.12
C ALA A 104 -9.05 11.44 6.67
N ASP A 105 -8.68 12.34 7.57
CA ASP A 105 -9.50 13.42 8.13
C ASP A 105 -9.51 14.68 7.25
N LEU A 106 -8.72 14.74 6.17
CA LEU A 106 -8.76 15.84 5.22
C LEU A 106 -9.76 15.54 4.10
N PHE A 107 -10.83 16.34 4.03
CA PHE A 107 -11.88 16.23 3.02
C PHE A 107 -11.77 17.35 2.00
N TYR A 108 -11.89 17.00 0.72
CA TYR A 108 -11.94 17.93 -0.39
C TYR A 108 -13.36 17.99 -0.95
N GLU A 109 -13.98 19.16 -0.92
CA GLU A 109 -15.25 19.38 -1.59
C GLU A 109 -14.97 19.78 -3.04
N LYS A 110 -15.37 18.91 -3.97
CA LYS A 110 -15.22 19.20 -5.40
C LYS A 110 -16.31 20.21 -5.80
N PRO A 111 -15.95 21.41 -6.30
CA PRO A 111 -16.96 22.38 -6.74
C PRO A 111 -17.72 21.84 -7.96
N ASP A 112 -19.04 22.03 -7.96
CA ASP A 112 -19.93 21.61 -9.06
C ASP A 112 -19.74 22.47 -10.32
N ASN A 113 -19.17 23.68 -10.19
CA ASN A 113 -18.87 24.61 -11.28
C ASN A 113 -17.35 24.89 -11.36
N ILE A 114 -16.85 25.03 -12.59
CA ILE A 114 -15.42 24.92 -12.98
C ILE A 114 -14.59 26.18 -12.61
N GLU A 115 -15.10 27.11 -11.81
CA GLU A 115 -14.26 28.21 -11.32
C GLU A 115 -13.35 27.66 -10.21
N GLU A 116 -12.10 27.36 -10.56
CA GLU A 116 -11.08 26.71 -9.73
C GLU A 116 -10.78 27.45 -8.40
N ASP A 117 -11.30 28.67 -8.21
CA ASP A 117 -11.02 29.54 -7.07
C ASP A 117 -11.84 29.21 -5.79
N ASP A 118 -12.89 28.38 -5.87
CA ASP A 118 -13.74 28.02 -4.71
C ASP A 118 -13.43 26.64 -4.09
N ALA A 119 -12.20 26.15 -4.26
CA ALA A 119 -11.78 24.88 -3.67
C ALA A 119 -11.64 24.98 -2.14
N HIS A 120 -12.55 24.33 -1.40
CA HIS A 120 -12.50 24.27 0.06
C HIS A 120 -11.99 22.91 0.57
N TRP A 121 -11.02 22.98 1.48
CA TRP A 121 -10.52 21.84 2.24
C TRP A 121 -11.09 21.88 3.66
N TYR A 122 -11.64 20.77 4.11
CA TYR A 122 -12.20 20.62 5.45
C TYR A 122 -11.40 19.61 6.25
N LEU A 123 -11.07 19.95 7.50
CA LEU A 123 -10.52 18.99 8.44
C LEU A 123 -11.68 18.40 9.26
N LEU A 124 -12.00 17.13 9.01
CA LEU A 124 -13.01 16.39 9.75
C LEU A 124 -12.58 16.28 11.22
N GLN A 125 -13.47 16.68 12.11
CA GLN A 125 -13.29 16.51 13.55
C GLN A 125 -14.27 15.44 14.03
N PRO A 126 -13.86 14.56 14.95
CA PRO A 126 -14.79 13.62 15.56
C PRO A 126 -15.91 14.41 16.25
N LYS A 127 -17.16 13.95 16.11
CA LYS A 127 -18.29 14.55 16.81
C LYS A 127 -18.08 14.43 18.31
N LYS A 128 -17.97 15.58 19.00
CA LYS A 128 -17.70 15.65 20.45
C LYS A 128 -18.82 15.08 21.33
N ASP A 129 -20.01 14.91 20.76
CA ASP A 129 -21.23 14.53 21.49
C ASP A 129 -21.43 13.01 21.64
N ARG A 130 -20.46 12.19 21.19
CA ARG A 130 -20.51 10.72 21.36
C ARG A 130 -19.20 10.19 21.89
N ALA A 131 -19.26 9.35 22.93
CA ALA A 131 -18.08 8.66 23.43
C ALA A 131 -17.61 7.60 22.41
N LEU A 132 -16.29 7.38 22.32
CA LEU A 132 -15.69 6.32 21.47
C LEU A 132 -16.31 4.94 21.71
N ASN A 133 -16.80 4.71 22.93
CA ASN A 133 -17.40 3.49 23.41
C ASN A 133 -18.80 3.22 22.84
N GLU A 134 -19.40 4.22 22.18
CA GLU A 134 -20.73 4.14 21.55
C GLU A 134 -20.67 3.64 20.09
N PHE A 135 -19.46 3.49 19.53
CA PHE A 135 -19.27 2.92 18.21
C PHE A 135 -19.00 1.41 18.36
N SER A 136 -19.96 0.57 17.97
CA SER A 136 -19.65 -0.84 17.71
C SER A 136 -18.96 -0.94 16.34
N ASP A 137 -18.06 -1.91 16.14
CA ASP A 137 -17.41 -2.14 14.83
C ASP A 137 -18.42 -2.41 13.69
N LEU A 138 -19.68 -2.71 14.05
CA LEU A 138 -20.83 -2.91 13.15
C LEU A 138 -21.63 -1.62 12.88
N ASP A 139 -21.45 -0.58 13.70
CA ASP A 139 -22.15 0.72 13.58
C ASP A 139 -21.32 1.80 12.88
N MET A 140 -20.13 1.46 12.36
CA MET A 140 -19.54 2.32 11.33
C MET A 140 -20.55 2.38 10.18
N PRO A 141 -21.05 3.57 9.82
CA PRO A 141 -21.87 3.69 8.64
C PRO A 141 -20.95 3.38 7.47
N PHE A 142 -20.94 2.13 7.04
CA PHE A 142 -20.76 1.83 5.63
C PHE A 142 -21.88 2.63 4.98
N LEU A 143 -21.56 3.84 4.52
CA LEU A 143 -22.34 4.50 3.49
C LEU A 143 -22.40 3.47 2.37
N GLU A 144 -23.52 2.75 2.29
CA GLU A 144 -23.85 1.97 1.11
C GLU A 144 -23.59 2.90 -0.07
N ALA A 145 -22.82 2.44 -1.05
CA ALA A 145 -22.66 3.11 -2.31
C ALA A 145 -24.02 3.06 -3.06
N GLY A 146 -24.99 3.79 -2.54
CA GLY A 146 -26.32 3.98 -3.06
C GLY A 146 -26.39 5.39 -3.63
N PHE A 147 -26.61 5.45 -4.94
CA PHE A 147 -27.07 6.61 -5.71
C PHE A 147 -27.66 7.73 -4.84
N LEU A 148 -26.91 8.83 -4.71
CA LEU A 148 -27.43 10.05 -4.12
C LEU A 148 -28.38 10.70 -5.14
N MET A 149 -29.64 10.26 -5.16
CA MET A 149 -30.72 11.06 -5.75
C MET A 149 -30.99 12.23 -4.82
N ILE A 150 -30.50 13.41 -5.22
CA ILE A 150 -30.81 14.69 -4.58
C ILE A 150 -32.32 14.96 -4.76
N PRO A 151 -33.10 15.17 -3.68
CA PRO A 151 -34.51 15.52 -3.82
C PRO A 151 -34.63 16.95 -4.34
N PHE A 152 -35.30 17.12 -5.47
CA PHE A 152 -35.79 18.42 -5.92
C PHE A 152 -36.81 18.94 -4.91
N MET A 153 -36.41 19.89 -4.06
CA MET A 153 -37.35 20.84 -3.47
C MET A 153 -37.69 21.89 -4.53
N LYS A 154 -38.90 21.80 -5.09
CA LYS A 154 -39.54 22.95 -5.74
C LYS A 154 -40.30 23.75 -4.67
N THR A 155 -40.09 25.06 -4.74
CA THR A 155 -40.89 26.16 -4.16
C THR A 155 -42.39 25.96 -4.29
#